data_AF-A0A6C0E5Q3-F1
#
_entry.id   AF-A0A6C0E5Q3-F1
#
_cell.length_a   1.000
_cell.length_b   1.000
_cell.length_c   1.000
_cell.angle_alpha   90.00
_cell.angle_beta   90.00
_cell.angle_gamma   90.00
#
_symmetry.space_group_name_H-M   'P 1'
#
loop_
_entity.id
_entity.type
_entity.pdbx_description
1 polymer ?
#
loop_
_entity_poly.entity_id
_entity_poly.type
_entity_poly.pdbx_seq_one_letter_code
_entity_poly.pdbx_strand_id
1 'polypeptide(L)'
;MTTNTYIIPKINSKMLITPICSSEPQLPVISISLYNCFLTSQSLISHISLYDSEITYADILRYIIPNYLLVSGIPGKNTFINKPVFSSVVYFDLVEIYNTHSVIDNRVAMNSLHIGPNAEESKECLFSKRIIKYEDENHICLNEMNNITYKQIRGLRYNNIFYELNDVSNINSYVIQLIQLIMLVINNQNDNGSCVIKINYTFHKPVIDILFILSSMYGKVYITKPTSSNIVTYEKYIVCCDFDEETRELNKSNYTTLFHFLRKYSREHNITQLLDYDLPCSFMNKIDDINLIYGQQQLEFMNTIVSIMKHKNKVDRLEQALKLNIQKTLQWCVRNNVAYNREYSEKTNLFL
;
A
#
# COMPACT_ATOMS: atom_id res chain seq x y z
N MET A 1 -2.58 -18.35 5.85
CA MET A 1 -3.08 -17.22 5.01
C MET A 1 -1.95 -16.78 4.09
N THR A 2 -2.04 -17.05 2.80
CA THR A 2 -1.08 -16.55 1.80
C THR A 2 -1.37 -15.08 1.51
N THR A 3 -0.33 -14.28 1.30
CA THR A 3 -0.45 -12.90 0.84
C THR A 3 -1.19 -12.89 -0.50
N ASN A 4 -2.28 -12.14 -0.59
CA ASN A 4 -3.04 -12.03 -1.84
C ASN A 4 -2.30 -11.06 -2.75
N THR A 5 -1.83 -11.57 -3.90
CA THR A 5 -1.13 -10.78 -4.91
C THR A 5 -1.64 -11.13 -6.30
N TYR A 6 -1.90 -10.09 -7.10
CA TYR A 6 -2.33 -10.24 -8.49
C TYR A 6 -1.42 -9.44 -9.42
N ILE A 7 -0.98 -10.07 -10.51
CA ILE A 7 -0.22 -9.41 -11.57
C ILE A 7 -1.16 -8.63 -12.50
N ILE A 8 -0.76 -7.43 -12.92
CA ILE A 8 -1.45 -6.66 -13.96
C ILE A 8 -0.80 -6.90 -15.33
N PRO A 9 -1.53 -6.76 -16.46
CA PRO A 9 -1.00 -7.05 -17.78
C PRO A 9 0.15 -6.11 -18.14
N LYS A 10 1.30 -6.67 -18.55
CA LYS A 10 2.46 -5.93 -19.08
C LYS A 10 2.06 -5.17 -20.34
N ILE A 11 2.48 -3.90 -20.43
CA ILE A 11 2.21 -3.04 -21.58
C ILE A 11 3.51 -2.78 -22.34
N ASN A 12 3.52 -3.12 -23.64
CA ASN A 12 4.70 -2.98 -24.49
C ASN A 12 4.60 -1.81 -25.49
N SER A 13 3.66 -0.89 -25.26
CA SER A 13 3.42 0.26 -26.14
C SER A 13 4.08 1.52 -25.61
N LYS A 14 4.66 2.32 -26.52
CA LYS A 14 5.05 3.70 -26.21
C LYS A 14 3.80 4.52 -25.87
N MET A 15 3.88 5.30 -24.80
CA MET A 15 2.76 6.08 -24.29
C MET A 15 3.08 7.55 -24.38
N LEU A 16 2.12 8.35 -24.82
CA LEU A 16 2.17 9.80 -24.71
C LEU A 16 1.30 10.23 -23.54
N ILE A 17 1.89 10.88 -22.54
CA ILE A 17 1.17 11.40 -21.39
C ILE A 17 0.67 12.81 -21.71
N THR A 18 -0.64 13.00 -21.64
CA THR A 18 -1.33 14.26 -21.89
C THR A 18 -2.35 14.46 -20.76
N PRO A 19 -1.96 15.06 -19.63
CA PRO A 19 -2.88 15.25 -18.50
C PRO A 19 -4.00 16.23 -18.87
N ILE A 20 -5.23 15.86 -18.52
CA ILE A 20 -6.43 16.64 -18.79
C ILE A 20 -7.12 16.95 -17.48
N CYS A 21 -7.63 18.18 -17.37
CA CYS A 21 -8.33 18.68 -16.21
C CYS A 21 -9.77 19.06 -16.54
N SER A 22 -10.67 18.87 -15.57
CA SER A 22 -12.07 19.29 -15.64
C SER A 22 -12.53 19.88 -14.31
N SER A 23 -13.56 20.71 -14.33
CA SER A 23 -14.26 21.17 -13.12
C SER A 23 -15.21 20.11 -12.53
N GLU A 24 -15.52 19.06 -13.30
CA GLU A 24 -16.43 17.99 -12.87
C GLU A 24 -15.85 17.14 -11.73
N PRO A 25 -16.69 16.65 -10.80
CA PRO A 25 -16.25 15.79 -9.71
C PRO A 25 -15.66 14.48 -10.25
N GLN A 26 -14.55 14.04 -9.66
CA GLN A 26 -13.97 12.74 -9.99
C GLN A 26 -14.79 11.63 -9.35
N LEU A 27 -15.48 10.87 -10.18
CA LEU A 27 -16.21 9.68 -9.80
C LEU A 27 -15.41 8.41 -10.16
N PRO A 28 -15.60 7.31 -9.41
CA PRO A 28 -15.14 5.98 -9.82
C PRO A 28 -15.61 5.63 -11.23
N VAL A 29 -14.70 5.11 -12.06
CA VAL A 29 -15.00 4.62 -13.41
C VAL A 29 -15.14 3.10 -13.47
N ILE A 30 -14.64 2.40 -12.45
CA ILE A 30 -14.78 0.95 -12.26
C ILE A 30 -15.17 0.63 -10.81
N SER A 31 -15.67 -0.58 -10.57
CA SER A 31 -16.07 -1.06 -9.25
C SER A 31 -17.08 -0.14 -8.52
N ILE A 32 -17.94 0.56 -9.26
CA ILE A 32 -18.85 1.59 -8.73
C ILE A 32 -19.76 1.03 -7.64
N SER A 33 -20.35 -0.16 -7.88
CA SER A 33 -21.24 -0.80 -6.91
C SER A 33 -20.50 -1.17 -5.62
N LEU A 34 -19.27 -1.70 -5.73
CA LEU A 34 -18.43 -2.00 -4.58
C LEU A 34 -18.14 -0.74 -3.76
N TYR A 35 -17.74 0.34 -4.44
CA TYR A 35 -17.46 1.62 -3.81
C TYR A 35 -18.67 2.13 -3.02
N ASN A 36 -19.86 2.08 -3.62
CA ASN A 36 -21.11 2.48 -2.97
C ASN A 36 -21.45 1.60 -1.75
N CYS A 37 -21.36 0.27 -1.89
CA CYS A 37 -21.57 -0.66 -0.78
C CYS A 37 -20.63 -0.40 0.40
N PHE A 38 -19.37 -0.05 0.10
CA PHE A 38 -18.40 0.32 1.11
C PHE A 38 -18.80 1.59 1.87
N LEU A 39 -19.19 2.65 1.15
CA LEU A 39 -19.66 3.90 1.77
C LEU A 39 -20.90 3.66 2.65
N THR A 40 -21.86 2.86 2.18
CA THR A 40 -23.03 2.48 2.99
C THR A 40 -22.63 1.75 4.26
N SER A 41 -21.70 0.80 4.17
CA SER A 41 -21.22 0.03 5.33
C SER A 41 -20.50 0.93 6.34
N GLN A 42 -19.66 1.87 5.88
CA GLN A 42 -19.01 2.85 6.74
C GLN A 42 -20.02 3.76 7.45
N SER A 43 -21.03 4.25 6.73
CA SER A 43 -22.10 5.07 7.31
C SER A 43 -22.90 4.32 8.37
N LEU A 44 -23.14 3.02 8.16
CA LEU A 44 -23.82 2.18 9.15
C LEU A 44 -22.97 2.00 10.41
N ILE A 45 -21.68 1.70 10.26
CA ILE A 45 -20.74 1.55 11.39
C ILE A 45 -20.64 2.85 12.19
N SER A 46 -20.52 4.00 11.51
CA SER A 46 -20.45 5.30 12.19
C SER A 46 -21.73 5.61 12.95
N HIS A 47 -22.89 5.32 12.35
CA HIS A 47 -24.18 5.47 13.03
C HIS A 47 -24.27 4.60 14.29
N ILE A 48 -23.93 3.31 14.22
CA ILE A 48 -23.97 2.42 15.40
C ILE A 48 -23.01 2.92 16.49
N SER A 49 -21.81 3.39 16.11
CA SER A 49 -20.80 3.89 17.04
C SER A 49 -21.24 5.11 17.85
N LEU A 50 -22.19 5.90 17.35
CA LEU A 50 -22.73 7.06 18.08
C LEU A 50 -23.62 6.68 19.27
N TYR A 51 -24.21 5.48 19.25
CA TYR A 51 -25.16 5.01 20.27
C TYR A 51 -24.55 4.04 21.29
N ASP A 52 -23.31 3.58 21.08
CA ASP A 52 -22.63 2.63 21.95
C ASP A 52 -21.44 3.29 22.66
N SER A 53 -21.61 3.61 23.94
CA SER A 53 -20.60 4.34 24.72
C SER A 53 -19.57 3.43 25.41
N GLU A 54 -19.77 2.11 25.41
CA GLU A 54 -18.94 1.19 26.22
C GLU A 54 -17.70 0.68 25.47
N ILE A 55 -17.81 0.45 24.16
CA ILE A 55 -16.72 -0.09 23.34
C ILE A 55 -16.62 0.72 22.06
N THR A 56 -15.47 1.36 21.84
CA THR A 56 -15.29 2.18 20.64
C THR A 56 -15.05 1.31 19.41
N TYR A 57 -15.33 1.85 18.22
CA TYR A 57 -14.95 1.20 16.96
C TYR A 57 -13.46 0.85 16.89
N ALA A 58 -12.59 1.74 17.40
CA ALA A 58 -11.15 1.51 17.46
C ALA A 58 -10.80 0.33 18.37
N ASP A 59 -11.51 0.16 19.48
CA ASP A 59 -11.35 -1.02 20.35
C ASP A 59 -11.79 -2.27 19.62
N ILE A 60 -12.91 -2.28 18.91
CA ILE A 60 -13.34 -3.44 18.13
C ILE A 60 -12.25 -3.85 17.13
N LEU A 61 -11.74 -2.89 16.35
CA LEU A 61 -10.70 -3.14 15.35
C LEU A 61 -9.45 -3.80 15.97
N ARG A 62 -9.02 -3.37 17.16
CA ARG A 62 -7.89 -3.95 17.90
C ARG A 62 -8.06 -5.43 18.22
N TYR A 63 -9.29 -5.87 18.47
CA TYR A 63 -9.58 -7.25 18.88
C TYR A 63 -9.81 -8.16 17.68
N ILE A 64 -10.33 -7.65 16.57
CA ILE A 64 -10.79 -8.48 15.46
C ILE A 64 -9.90 -8.43 14.22
N ILE A 65 -9.20 -7.32 13.93
CA ILE A 65 -8.37 -7.22 12.72
C ILE A 65 -7.19 -8.18 12.88
N PRO A 66 -7.02 -9.14 11.95
CA PRO A 66 -5.87 -10.03 11.98
C PRO A 66 -4.57 -9.24 12.01
N ASN A 67 -3.63 -9.64 12.87
CA ASN A 67 -2.29 -9.05 12.96
C ASN A 67 -2.24 -7.55 13.34
N TYR A 68 -3.36 -6.92 13.72
CA TYR A 68 -3.35 -5.55 14.29
C TYR A 68 -2.50 -5.46 15.57
N LEU A 69 -2.40 -6.58 16.29
CA LEU A 69 -1.55 -6.78 17.45
C LEU A 69 -0.05 -6.57 17.16
N LEU A 70 0.38 -6.61 15.90
CA LEU A 70 1.76 -6.31 15.50
C LEU A 70 2.14 -4.86 15.85
N VAL A 71 1.18 -3.94 15.81
CA VAL A 71 1.40 -2.49 15.99
C VAL A 71 0.78 -1.99 17.29
N SER A 72 -0.34 -2.56 17.74
CA SER A 72 -1.04 -2.07 18.94
C SER A 72 -0.66 -2.75 20.24
N GLY A 73 0.06 -3.88 20.20
CA GLY A 73 0.22 -4.76 21.36
C GLY A 73 -1.09 -5.43 21.75
N ILE A 74 -1.05 -6.23 22.83
CA ILE A 74 -2.23 -6.98 23.31
C ILE A 74 -3.11 -6.08 24.18
N PRO A 75 -4.41 -5.90 23.87
CA PRO A 75 -5.33 -5.13 24.71
C PRO A 75 -5.30 -5.60 26.17
N GLY A 76 -5.20 -4.66 27.12
CA GLY A 76 -5.11 -4.94 28.55
C GLY A 76 -3.74 -5.44 29.03
N LYS A 77 -2.72 -5.52 28.15
CA LYS A 77 -1.34 -5.88 28.51
C LYS A 77 -0.34 -4.92 27.89
N ASN A 78 0.69 -4.52 28.63
CA ASN A 78 1.77 -3.65 28.12
C ASN A 78 2.85 -4.43 27.36
N THR A 79 2.45 -5.40 26.55
CA THR A 79 3.36 -6.36 25.92
C THR A 79 2.97 -6.65 24.48
N PHE A 80 3.98 -6.80 23.63
CA PHE A 80 3.84 -7.15 22.22
C PHE A 80 4.12 -8.63 21.97
N ILE A 81 3.56 -9.17 20.89
CA ILE A 81 3.86 -10.54 20.46
C ILE A 81 5.21 -10.55 19.74
N ASN A 82 5.37 -9.65 18.78
CA ASN A 82 6.60 -9.33 18.07
C ASN A 82 7.60 -8.57 18.98
N LYS A 83 8.89 -8.74 18.70
CA LYS A 83 9.98 -7.95 19.31
C LYS A 83 10.20 -6.60 18.63
N PRO A 84 10.29 -6.50 17.29
CA PRO A 84 10.39 -5.19 16.66
C PRO A 84 9.06 -4.48 16.84
N VAL A 85 9.07 -3.31 17.49
CA VAL A 85 7.86 -2.51 17.74
C VAL A 85 7.93 -1.30 16.82
N PHE A 86 6.91 -1.17 15.97
CA PHE A 86 6.76 -0.07 15.03
C PHE A 86 5.43 0.62 15.24
N SER A 87 5.33 1.86 14.77
CA SER A 87 4.14 2.69 14.91
C SER A 87 3.12 2.44 13.81
N SER A 88 3.57 1.89 12.68
CA SER A 88 2.78 1.57 11.51
C SER A 88 2.94 0.10 11.12
N VAL A 89 2.00 -0.38 10.29
CA VAL A 89 2.04 -1.74 9.71
C VAL A 89 3.06 -1.86 8.58
N VAL A 90 3.62 -0.74 8.11
CA VAL A 90 4.48 -0.67 6.91
C VAL A 90 5.67 -1.63 6.98
N TYR A 91 6.35 -1.71 8.12
CA TYR A 91 7.43 -2.70 8.29
C TYR A 91 6.95 -4.13 8.03
N PHE A 92 5.84 -4.53 8.65
CA PHE A 92 5.31 -5.89 8.56
C PHE A 92 4.75 -6.22 7.18
N ASP A 93 4.07 -5.25 6.56
CA ASP A 93 3.57 -5.34 5.18
C ASP A 93 4.74 -5.56 4.20
N LEU A 94 5.83 -4.82 4.36
CA LEU A 94 7.02 -4.96 3.53
C LEU A 94 7.75 -6.28 3.78
N VAL A 95 7.75 -6.80 5.02
CA VAL A 95 8.28 -8.14 5.30
C VAL A 95 7.55 -9.20 4.47
N GLU A 96 6.22 -9.16 4.38
CA GLU A 96 5.44 -10.08 3.52
C GLU A 96 5.76 -9.86 2.04
N ILE A 97 5.82 -8.61 1.59
CA ILE A 97 6.10 -8.25 0.20
C ILE A 97 7.48 -8.76 -0.22
N TYR A 98 8.53 -8.51 0.57
CA TYR A 98 9.89 -8.94 0.29
C TYR A 98 10.09 -10.46 0.41
N ASN A 99 9.27 -11.14 1.20
CA ASN A 99 9.26 -12.62 1.23
C ASN A 99 8.56 -13.23 0.02
N THR A 100 7.58 -12.52 -0.57
CA THR A 100 6.73 -13.03 -1.66
C THR A 100 7.29 -12.67 -3.04
N HIS A 101 7.91 -11.49 -3.13
CA HIS A 101 8.39 -10.90 -4.37
C HIS A 101 9.92 -10.77 -4.33
N SER A 102 10.58 -11.06 -5.46
CA SER A 102 12.03 -10.91 -5.61
C SER A 102 12.43 -9.43 -5.80
N VAL A 103 12.13 -8.59 -4.80
CA VAL A 103 12.39 -7.13 -4.82
C VAL A 103 13.79 -6.78 -4.28
N ILE A 104 14.40 -7.70 -3.53
CA ILE A 104 15.71 -7.52 -2.89
C ILE A 104 16.67 -8.58 -3.44
N ASP A 105 17.78 -8.12 -4.03
CA ASP A 105 18.92 -8.98 -4.33
C ASP A 105 20.00 -8.80 -3.25
N ASN A 106 20.26 -9.88 -2.50
CA ASN A 106 21.25 -9.91 -1.44
C ASN A 106 22.71 -9.96 -1.93
N ARG A 107 22.93 -10.12 -3.24
CA ARG A 107 24.26 -10.39 -3.82
C ARG A 107 24.97 -9.12 -4.31
N VAL A 108 24.29 -7.99 -4.34
CA VAL A 108 24.79 -6.74 -4.94
C VAL A 108 24.60 -5.56 -3.99
N ALA A 109 25.49 -4.57 -4.12
CA ALA A 109 25.28 -3.28 -3.47
C ALA A 109 23.98 -2.65 -4.03
N MET A 110 23.19 -2.05 -3.16
CA MET A 110 21.92 -1.45 -3.56
C MET A 110 21.64 -0.16 -2.81
N ASN A 111 21.43 0.90 -3.58
CA ASN A 111 20.94 2.17 -3.08
C ASN A 111 19.42 2.12 -2.97
N SER A 112 18.87 2.73 -1.93
CA SER A 112 17.42 2.83 -1.77
C SER A 112 16.93 4.24 -1.44
N LEU A 113 15.73 4.53 -1.90
CA LEU A 113 15.02 5.76 -1.62
C LEU A 113 13.66 5.42 -1.01
N HIS A 114 13.40 5.92 0.19
CA HIS A 114 12.16 5.72 0.91
C HIS A 114 11.48 7.06 1.11
N ILE A 115 10.25 7.21 0.60
CA ILE A 115 9.51 8.46 0.66
C ILE A 115 8.16 8.22 1.33
N GLY A 116 7.81 9.06 2.28
CA GLY A 116 6.52 9.04 2.97
C GLY A 116 6.65 9.09 4.49
N PRO A 117 5.53 9.02 5.22
CA PRO A 117 5.48 9.20 6.66
C PRO A 117 6.15 8.05 7.42
N ASN A 118 6.17 6.85 6.85
CA ASN A 118 6.84 5.67 7.45
C ASN A 118 8.10 5.25 6.66
N ALA A 119 8.79 6.20 6.02
CA ALA A 119 10.00 5.93 5.23
C ALA A 119 11.11 5.25 6.05
N GLU A 120 11.27 5.61 7.32
CA GLU A 120 12.24 4.98 8.23
C GLU A 120 11.90 3.52 8.51
N GLU A 121 10.63 3.20 8.79
CA GLU A 121 10.19 1.81 9.01
C GLU A 121 10.39 0.94 7.76
N SER A 122 10.23 1.52 6.57
CA SER A 122 10.53 0.86 5.30
C SER A 122 12.02 0.55 5.14
N LYS A 123 12.92 1.50 5.48
CA LYS A 123 14.36 1.30 5.46
C LYS A 123 14.80 0.23 6.47
N GLU A 124 14.23 0.25 7.68
CA GLU A 124 14.47 -0.79 8.70
C GLU A 124 14.04 -2.18 8.19
N CYS A 125 12.90 -2.27 7.51
CA CYS A 125 12.47 -3.52 6.87
C CYS A 125 13.49 -4.00 5.84
N LEU A 126 13.94 -3.11 4.95
CA LEU A 126 14.97 -3.43 3.96
C LEU A 126 16.22 -4.00 4.64
N PHE A 127 16.74 -3.32 5.67
CA PHE A 127 17.93 -3.75 6.41
C PHE A 127 17.74 -5.09 7.11
N SER A 128 16.55 -5.36 7.64
CA SER A 128 16.26 -6.65 8.27
C SER A 128 16.24 -7.83 7.29
N LYS A 129 16.05 -7.55 5.99
CA LYS A 129 16.04 -8.55 4.92
C LYS A 129 17.38 -8.67 4.18
N ARG A 130 18.28 -7.70 4.37
CA ARG A 130 19.62 -7.74 3.80
C ARG A 130 20.56 -8.60 4.64
N ILE A 131 21.16 -9.60 4.00
CA ILE A 131 22.18 -10.45 4.63
C ILE A 131 23.54 -9.76 4.60
N ILE A 132 23.86 -9.09 3.49
CA ILE A 132 25.14 -8.42 3.26
C ILE A 132 24.88 -6.91 3.18
N LYS A 133 25.69 -6.14 3.93
CA LYS A 133 25.74 -4.69 3.90
C LYS A 133 27.04 -4.27 3.21
N TYR A 134 26.93 -3.36 2.26
CA TYR A 134 28.10 -2.80 1.58
C TYR A 134 28.33 -1.37 2.09
N GLU A 135 29.60 -0.96 2.24
CA GLU A 135 29.93 0.36 2.82
C GLU A 135 29.50 1.53 1.94
N ASP A 136 29.41 1.33 0.62
CA ASP A 136 29.09 2.36 -0.36
C ASP A 136 27.58 2.52 -0.63
N GLU A 137 26.71 1.88 0.17
CA GLU A 137 25.26 1.95 -0.04
C GLU A 137 24.67 3.25 0.47
N ASN A 138 23.87 3.90 -0.38
CA ASN A 138 23.15 5.11 -0.04
C ASN A 138 21.67 4.82 0.16
N HIS A 139 21.20 5.01 1.40
CA HIS A 139 19.82 4.79 1.82
C HIS A 139 19.22 6.10 2.32
N ILE A 140 18.34 6.70 1.51
CA ILE A 140 17.76 8.02 1.79
C ILE A 140 16.30 7.85 2.22
N CYS A 141 15.92 8.48 3.33
CA CYS A 141 14.55 8.59 3.80
C CYS A 141 14.09 10.04 3.71
N LEU A 142 12.92 10.26 3.13
CA LEU A 142 12.29 11.56 2.97
C LEU A 142 10.83 11.49 3.41
N ASN A 143 10.33 12.52 4.10
CA ASN A 143 8.92 12.53 4.50
C ASN A 143 7.98 12.80 3.31
N GLU A 144 8.43 13.57 2.32
CA GLU A 144 7.60 13.96 1.16
C GLU A 144 8.44 14.43 -0.04
N MET A 145 7.79 14.50 -1.20
CA MET A 145 8.35 15.13 -2.40
C MET A 145 8.04 16.62 -2.46
N ASN A 146 9.09 17.44 -2.45
CA ASN A 146 9.02 18.88 -2.65
C ASN A 146 10.30 19.38 -3.36
N ASN A 147 10.40 20.69 -3.60
CA ASN A 147 11.53 21.28 -4.33
C ASN A 147 12.89 21.05 -3.65
N ILE A 148 12.92 20.93 -2.32
CA ILE A 148 14.15 20.70 -1.55
C ILE A 148 14.55 19.24 -1.69
N THR A 149 13.62 18.32 -1.43
CA THR A 149 13.90 16.88 -1.50
C THR A 149 14.23 16.44 -2.93
N TYR A 150 13.60 17.05 -3.94
CA TYR A 150 13.97 16.84 -5.35
C TYR A 150 15.43 17.22 -5.64
N LYS A 151 15.95 18.30 -5.04
CA LYS A 151 17.37 18.69 -5.20
C LYS A 151 18.31 17.69 -4.54
N GLN A 152 17.93 17.12 -3.40
CA GLN A 152 18.75 16.16 -2.66
C GLN A 152 18.95 14.86 -3.45
N ILE A 153 17.92 14.42 -4.17
CA ILE A 153 17.98 13.16 -4.94
C ILE A 153 18.39 13.35 -6.40
N ARG A 154 18.65 14.59 -6.83
CA ARG A 154 18.94 14.91 -8.23
C ARG A 154 20.23 14.24 -8.68
N GLY A 155 20.15 13.49 -9.79
CA GLY A 155 21.32 12.80 -10.37
C GLY A 155 21.70 11.50 -9.67
N LEU A 156 21.02 11.14 -8.58
CA LEU A 156 21.18 9.86 -7.90
C LEU A 156 20.25 8.81 -8.52
N ARG A 157 20.69 7.55 -8.51
CA ARG A 157 19.88 6.42 -8.93
C ARG A 157 19.77 5.36 -7.83
N TYR A 158 18.62 4.69 -7.78
CA TYR A 158 18.27 3.75 -6.71
C TYR A 158 17.78 2.42 -7.29
N ASN A 159 18.24 1.32 -6.69
CA ASN A 159 17.79 -0.02 -7.06
C ASN A 159 16.41 -0.31 -6.43
N ASN A 160 16.14 0.23 -5.25
CA ASN A 160 14.87 0.05 -4.55
C ASN A 160 14.25 1.41 -4.21
N ILE A 161 13.02 1.64 -4.66
CA ILE A 161 12.24 2.81 -4.26
C ILE A 161 11.03 2.35 -3.46
N PHE A 162 10.84 2.93 -2.28
CA PHE A 162 9.59 2.84 -1.52
C PHE A 162 8.89 4.19 -1.53
N TYR A 163 7.59 4.19 -1.81
CA TYR A 163 6.79 5.41 -1.83
C TYR A 163 5.45 5.21 -1.13
N GLU A 164 5.21 5.97 -0.07
CA GLU A 164 3.93 6.04 0.65
C GLU A 164 3.35 7.45 0.51
N LEU A 165 2.08 7.52 0.10
CA LEU A 165 1.37 8.78 -0.06
C LEU A 165 0.98 9.37 1.31
N ASN A 166 1.14 10.68 1.49
CA ASN A 166 0.86 11.39 2.74
C ASN A 166 -0.64 11.69 2.89
N ASP A 167 -1.21 12.43 1.92
CA ASP A 167 -2.63 12.79 1.90
C ASP A 167 -3.36 11.95 0.85
N VAL A 168 -4.23 11.06 1.33
CA VAL A 168 -5.10 10.20 0.53
C VAL A 168 -6.57 10.61 0.60
N SER A 169 -6.89 11.70 1.31
CA SER A 169 -8.28 12.15 1.53
C SER A 169 -8.86 12.83 0.29
N ASN A 170 -8.03 13.61 -0.40
CA ASN A 170 -8.40 14.31 -1.63
C ASN A 170 -7.83 13.57 -2.85
N ILE A 171 -8.71 13.20 -3.78
CA ILE A 171 -8.33 12.43 -4.96
C ILE A 171 -7.38 13.20 -5.91
N ASN A 172 -7.45 14.54 -6.01
CA ASN A 172 -6.46 15.30 -6.79
C ASN A 172 -5.11 15.32 -6.10
N SER A 173 -5.06 15.58 -4.78
CA SER A 173 -3.80 15.51 -4.01
C SER A 173 -3.15 14.14 -4.17
N TYR A 174 -3.97 13.08 -4.17
CA TYR A 174 -3.55 11.71 -4.40
C TYR A 174 -2.96 11.52 -5.81
N VAL A 175 -3.67 11.97 -6.86
CA VAL A 175 -3.19 11.89 -8.26
C VAL A 175 -1.91 12.71 -8.47
N ILE A 176 -1.80 13.90 -7.88
CA ILE A 176 -0.58 14.73 -7.97
C ILE A 176 0.63 14.01 -7.38
N GLN A 177 0.48 13.38 -6.20
CA GLN A 177 1.56 12.60 -5.59
C GLN A 177 1.95 11.39 -6.46
N LEU A 178 0.98 10.74 -7.10
CA LEU A 178 1.27 9.66 -8.05
C LEU A 178 1.95 10.17 -9.33
N ILE A 179 1.63 11.36 -9.82
CA ILE A 179 2.37 11.99 -10.94
C ILE A 179 3.82 12.27 -10.52
N GLN A 180 4.03 12.82 -9.32
CA GLN A 180 5.37 13.06 -8.78
C GLN A 180 6.17 11.76 -8.67
N LEU A 181 5.52 10.66 -8.27
CA LEU A 181 6.11 9.32 -8.26
C LEU A 181 6.50 8.84 -9.66
N ILE A 182 5.65 9.01 -10.69
CA ILE A 182 6.03 8.66 -12.07
C ILE A 182 7.27 9.45 -12.51
N MET A 183 7.28 10.76 -12.24
CA MET A 183 8.43 11.62 -12.54
C MET A 183 9.70 11.18 -11.81
N LEU A 184 9.57 10.79 -10.53
CA LEU A 184 10.66 10.23 -9.73
C LEU A 184 11.20 8.93 -10.34
N VAL A 185 10.32 7.98 -10.69
CA VAL A 185 10.72 6.70 -11.27
C VAL A 185 11.50 6.91 -12.57
N ILE A 186 11.00 7.76 -13.48
CA ILE A 186 11.68 8.08 -14.73
C ILE A 186 13.09 8.61 -14.47
N ASN A 187 13.28 9.51 -13.50
CA ASN A 187 14.59 10.12 -13.27
C ASN A 187 15.56 9.27 -12.44
N ASN A 188 15.06 8.50 -11.47
CA ASN A 188 15.86 8.02 -10.35
C ASN A 188 15.87 6.49 -10.16
N GLN A 189 14.98 5.73 -10.78
CA GLN A 189 15.02 4.27 -10.70
C GLN A 189 16.26 3.74 -11.45
N ASN A 190 16.99 2.74 -10.96
CA ASN A 190 18.03 2.04 -11.75
C ASN A 190 17.43 0.99 -12.68
N ASP A 191 18.14 0.63 -13.73
CA ASP A 191 17.83 -0.55 -14.56
C ASP A 191 17.72 -1.82 -13.68
N ASN A 192 16.76 -2.69 -14.00
CA ASN A 192 16.37 -3.86 -13.20
C ASN A 192 15.96 -3.53 -11.75
N GLY A 193 15.75 -2.25 -11.43
CA GLY A 193 15.34 -1.83 -10.11
C GLY A 193 13.87 -2.12 -9.83
N SER A 194 13.52 -2.09 -8.55
CA SER A 194 12.15 -2.31 -8.08
C SER A 194 11.59 -1.08 -7.36
N CYS A 195 10.26 -0.94 -7.39
CA CYS A 195 9.53 0.12 -6.71
C CYS A 195 8.31 -0.44 -5.99
N VAL A 196 8.16 -0.14 -4.70
CA VAL A 196 7.02 -0.54 -3.87
C VAL A 196 6.25 0.71 -3.45
N ILE A 197 4.98 0.78 -3.84
CA ILE A 197 4.16 1.97 -3.68
C ILE A 197 2.95 1.63 -2.81
N LYS A 198 2.83 2.24 -1.63
CA LYS A 198 1.65 2.11 -0.79
C LYS A 198 0.56 3.06 -1.29
N ILE A 199 -0.58 2.50 -1.69
CA ILE A 199 -1.70 3.22 -2.31
C ILE A 199 -3.03 2.83 -1.67
N ASN A 200 -4.09 3.61 -1.92
CA ASN A 200 -5.44 3.32 -1.42
C ASN A 200 -6.38 2.97 -2.57
N TYR A 201 -6.84 3.97 -3.31
CA TYR A 201 -7.89 3.80 -4.30
C TYR A 201 -7.33 3.42 -5.66
N THR A 202 -8.06 2.60 -6.41
CA THR A 202 -7.75 2.14 -7.78
C THR A 202 -9.00 2.13 -8.66
N PHE A 203 -9.91 3.07 -8.39
CA PHE A 203 -11.23 3.15 -9.03
C PHE A 203 -11.35 4.30 -10.04
N HIS A 204 -10.49 5.31 -9.92
CA HIS A 204 -10.57 6.55 -10.70
C HIS A 204 -9.66 6.46 -11.92
N LYS A 205 -10.14 6.95 -13.08
CA LYS A 205 -9.38 6.96 -14.35
C LYS A 205 -7.92 7.44 -14.23
N PRO A 206 -7.59 8.57 -13.58
CA PRO A 206 -6.19 9.02 -13.54
C PRO A 206 -5.29 8.06 -12.76
N VAL A 207 -5.84 7.35 -11.75
CA VAL A 207 -5.08 6.34 -11.01
C VAL A 207 -4.86 5.09 -11.86
N ILE A 208 -5.85 4.69 -12.65
CA ILE A 208 -5.74 3.53 -13.55
C ILE A 208 -4.75 3.84 -14.68
N ASP A 209 -4.75 5.07 -15.20
CA ASP A 209 -3.74 5.53 -16.17
C ASP A 209 -2.32 5.41 -15.60
N ILE A 210 -2.13 5.77 -14.33
CA ILE A 210 -0.84 5.64 -13.64
C ILE A 210 -0.43 4.17 -13.51
N LEU A 211 -1.35 3.26 -13.18
CA LEU A 211 -1.06 1.82 -13.17
C LEU A 211 -0.69 1.30 -14.57
N PHE A 212 -1.36 1.80 -15.61
CA PHE A 212 -1.08 1.45 -17.00
C PHE A 212 0.32 1.94 -17.42
N ILE A 213 0.71 3.15 -17.00
CA ILE A 213 2.06 3.72 -17.20
C ILE A 213 3.11 2.93 -16.41
N LEU A 214 2.88 2.59 -15.15
CA LEU A 214 3.81 1.74 -14.38
C LEU A 214 3.99 0.38 -15.06
N SER A 215 2.92 -0.22 -15.57
CA SER A 215 2.99 -1.48 -16.29
C SER A 215 3.80 -1.39 -17.60
N SER A 216 3.92 -0.20 -18.20
CA SER A 216 4.80 -0.04 -19.37
C SER A 216 6.27 0.09 -19.00
N MET A 217 6.60 0.61 -17.81
CA MET A 217 7.99 0.86 -17.38
C MET A 217 8.69 -0.32 -16.70
N TYR A 218 7.94 -1.31 -16.20
CA TYR A 218 8.47 -2.43 -15.42
C TYR A 218 8.15 -3.78 -16.06
N GLY A 219 9.04 -4.76 -15.95
CA GLY A 219 8.82 -6.11 -16.47
C GLY A 219 7.61 -6.79 -15.82
N LYS A 220 7.39 -6.57 -14.52
CA LYS A 220 6.21 -7.09 -13.79
C LYS A 220 5.68 -6.05 -12.82
N VAL A 221 4.36 -5.94 -12.75
CA VAL A 221 3.68 -5.08 -11.77
C VAL A 221 2.58 -5.88 -11.08
N TYR A 222 2.55 -5.81 -9.76
CA TYR A 222 1.64 -6.54 -8.91
C TYR A 222 0.81 -5.60 -8.04
N ILE A 223 -0.44 -5.96 -7.78
CA ILE A 223 -1.28 -5.36 -6.73
C ILE A 223 -1.36 -6.36 -5.58
N THR A 224 -0.78 -6.00 -4.44
CA THR A 224 -0.65 -6.86 -3.26
C THR A 224 -1.35 -6.23 -2.06
N LYS A 225 -2.14 -7.03 -1.33
CA LYS A 225 -2.65 -6.66 -0.01
C LYS A 225 -2.09 -7.64 1.03
N PRO A 226 -1.03 -7.25 1.79
CA PRO A 226 -0.45 -8.07 2.85
C PRO A 226 -1.47 -8.47 3.91
N THR A 227 -1.29 -9.63 4.52
CA THR A 227 -2.18 -10.11 5.59
C THR A 227 -2.03 -9.34 6.91
N SER A 228 -0.92 -8.61 7.08
CA SER A 228 -0.69 -7.64 8.15
C SER A 228 -1.42 -6.30 7.94
N SER A 229 -1.85 -6.01 6.71
CA SER A 229 -2.51 -4.75 6.39
C SER A 229 -3.94 -4.71 6.94
N ASN A 230 -4.44 -3.50 7.17
CA ASN A 230 -5.79 -3.33 7.67
C ASN A 230 -6.82 -3.74 6.60
N ILE A 231 -7.57 -4.81 6.88
CA ILE A 231 -8.57 -5.35 5.96
C ILE A 231 -9.77 -4.40 5.73
N VAL A 232 -10.07 -3.51 6.67
CA VAL A 232 -11.18 -2.54 6.51
C VAL A 232 -10.79 -1.30 5.73
N THR A 233 -9.49 -1.07 5.47
CA THR A 233 -9.03 0.03 4.62
C THR A 233 -8.78 -0.43 3.19
N TYR A 234 -8.83 0.52 2.26
CA TYR A 234 -8.42 0.28 0.87
C TYR A 234 -6.92 0.22 0.67
N GLU A 235 -6.12 0.38 1.73
CA GLU A 235 -4.67 0.33 1.65
C GLU A 235 -4.18 -0.99 1.06
N LYS A 236 -3.28 -0.86 0.08
CA LYS A 236 -2.64 -1.94 -0.65
C LYS A 236 -1.35 -1.43 -1.26
N TYR A 237 -0.58 -2.32 -1.88
CA TYR A 237 0.72 -2.00 -2.44
C TYR A 237 0.76 -2.33 -3.93
N ILE A 238 1.34 -1.43 -4.71
CA ILE A 238 1.83 -1.73 -6.06
C ILE A 238 3.28 -2.15 -5.93
N VAL A 239 3.62 -3.34 -6.42
CA VAL A 239 4.99 -3.86 -6.42
C VAL A 239 5.43 -3.95 -7.88
N CYS A 240 6.33 -3.05 -8.27
CA CYS A 240 6.93 -2.98 -9.58
C CYS A 240 8.32 -3.62 -9.55
N CYS A 241 8.59 -4.56 -10.46
CA CYS A 241 9.85 -5.28 -10.55
C CYS A 241 10.44 -5.15 -11.96
N ASP A 242 11.76 -5.16 -12.04
CA ASP A 242 12.53 -5.17 -13.28
C ASP A 242 12.27 -3.89 -14.12
N PHE A 243 12.64 -2.72 -13.61
CA PHE A 243 12.56 -1.45 -14.35
C PHE A 243 13.39 -1.52 -15.64
N ASP A 244 12.81 -1.07 -16.75
CA ASP A 244 13.42 -1.12 -18.08
C ASP A 244 14.04 0.24 -18.45
N GLU A 245 15.38 0.33 -18.52
CA GLU A 245 16.10 1.56 -18.89
C GLU A 245 15.68 2.11 -20.26
N GLU A 246 15.30 1.27 -21.24
CA GLU A 246 14.85 1.75 -22.56
C GLU A 246 13.57 2.58 -22.43
N THR A 247 12.68 2.16 -21.52
CA THR A 247 11.45 2.91 -21.24
C THR A 247 11.75 4.29 -20.65
N ARG A 248 12.87 4.47 -19.92
CA ARG A 248 13.28 5.78 -19.41
C ARG A 248 13.52 6.78 -20.54
N GLU A 249 14.32 6.38 -21.52
CA GLU A 249 14.68 7.21 -22.66
C GLU A 249 13.43 7.60 -23.46
N LEU A 250 12.52 6.66 -23.65
CA LEU A 250 11.23 6.90 -24.31
C LEU A 250 10.32 7.84 -23.51
N ASN A 251 10.43 7.87 -22.19
CA ASN A 251 9.61 8.67 -21.29
C ASN A 251 10.21 10.04 -20.92
N LYS A 252 11.37 10.43 -21.46
CA LYS A 252 11.97 11.77 -21.23
C LYS A 252 11.01 12.91 -21.60
N SER A 253 10.32 12.80 -22.74
CA SER A 253 9.33 13.80 -23.15
C SER A 253 8.13 13.84 -22.20
N ASN A 254 7.68 12.69 -21.73
CA ASN A 254 6.60 12.58 -20.76
C ASN A 254 6.96 13.24 -19.43
N TYR A 255 8.21 13.07 -18.96
CA TYR A 255 8.71 13.81 -17.80
C TYR A 255 8.60 15.32 -18.00
N THR A 256 9.04 15.84 -19.14
CA THR A 256 8.95 17.28 -19.46
C THR A 256 7.50 17.77 -19.50
N THR A 257 6.58 16.98 -20.09
CA THR A 257 5.15 17.29 -20.11
C THR A 257 4.58 17.36 -18.70
N LEU A 258 4.83 16.35 -17.88
CA LEU A 258 4.35 16.28 -16.49
C LEU A 258 4.92 17.43 -15.64
N PHE A 259 6.20 17.77 -15.81
CA PHE A 259 6.82 18.89 -15.13
C PHE A 259 6.15 20.23 -15.47
N HIS A 260 5.92 20.51 -16.75
CA HIS A 260 5.24 21.73 -17.17
C HIS A 260 3.77 21.76 -16.72
N PHE A 261 3.10 20.61 -16.77
CA PHE A 261 1.74 20.45 -16.27
C PHE A 261 1.64 20.81 -14.78
N LEU A 262 2.44 20.17 -13.91
CA LEU A 262 2.41 20.43 -12.48
C LEU A 262 2.77 21.88 -12.12
N ARG A 263 3.65 22.54 -12.90
CA ARG A 263 3.97 23.96 -12.70
C ARG A 263 2.83 24.92 -13.03
N LYS A 264 1.96 24.55 -13.96
CA LYS A 264 0.80 25.36 -14.40
C LYS A 264 -0.51 24.95 -13.74
N TYR A 265 -0.54 23.79 -13.09
CA TYR A 265 -1.74 23.22 -12.50
C TYR A 265 -2.34 24.15 -11.43
N SER A 266 -3.63 24.46 -11.59
CA SER A 266 -4.44 25.16 -10.59
C SER A 266 -5.27 24.13 -9.82
N ARG A 267 -5.32 24.28 -8.48
CA ARG A 267 -6.11 23.41 -7.58
C ARG A 267 -7.63 23.55 -7.77
N GLU A 268 -8.07 24.48 -8.61
CA GLU A 268 -9.49 24.68 -8.95
C GLU A 268 -10.05 23.60 -9.90
N HIS A 269 -9.19 22.81 -10.55
CA HIS A 269 -9.60 21.80 -11.52
C HIS A 269 -9.14 20.40 -11.10
N ASN A 270 -9.95 19.39 -11.37
CA ASN A 270 -9.65 18.00 -11.09
C ASN A 270 -8.89 17.36 -12.25
N ILE A 271 -7.87 16.54 -11.96
CA ILE A 271 -7.05 15.84 -12.98
C ILE A 271 -7.79 14.58 -13.45
N THR A 272 -8.61 14.66 -14.49
CA THR A 272 -9.52 13.57 -14.85
C THR A 272 -8.85 12.40 -15.58
N GLN A 273 -7.74 12.63 -16.27
CA GLN A 273 -6.99 11.59 -16.96
C GLN A 273 -5.55 12.03 -17.25
N LEU A 274 -4.66 11.06 -17.42
CA LEU A 274 -3.28 11.27 -17.86
C LEU A 274 -3.06 10.82 -19.31
N LEU A 275 -3.93 9.95 -19.81
CA LEU A 275 -3.88 9.39 -21.15
C LEU A 275 -5.15 9.77 -21.89
N ASP A 276 -4.99 10.47 -23.02
CA ASP A 276 -6.08 10.98 -23.86
C ASP A 276 -6.60 9.91 -24.83
N TYR A 277 -6.83 8.71 -24.30
CA TYR A 277 -7.40 7.57 -25.00
C TYR A 277 -7.95 6.54 -24.00
N ASP A 278 -8.85 5.70 -24.49
CA ASP A 278 -9.41 4.60 -23.71
C ASP A 278 -8.41 3.46 -23.57
N LEU A 279 -8.27 2.98 -22.33
CA LEU A 279 -7.39 1.85 -22.03
C LEU A 279 -7.99 0.54 -22.55
N PRO A 280 -7.17 -0.44 -22.93
CA PRO A 280 -7.67 -1.75 -23.34
C PRO A 280 -8.60 -2.36 -22.28
N CYS A 281 -9.77 -2.85 -22.71
CA CYS A 281 -10.76 -3.43 -21.79
C CYS A 281 -10.18 -4.58 -20.95
N SER A 282 -9.26 -5.37 -21.51
CA SER A 282 -8.58 -6.45 -20.76
C SER A 282 -7.80 -5.92 -19.55
N PHE A 283 -7.18 -4.75 -19.66
CA PHE A 283 -6.48 -4.10 -18.56
C PHE A 283 -7.47 -3.58 -17.52
N MET A 284 -8.50 -2.84 -17.97
CA MET A 284 -9.54 -2.29 -17.11
C MET A 284 -10.25 -3.39 -16.31
N ASN A 285 -10.69 -4.46 -16.98
CA ASN A 285 -11.35 -5.60 -16.36
C ASN A 285 -10.43 -6.29 -15.34
N LYS A 286 -9.13 -6.39 -15.62
CA LYS A 286 -8.18 -6.99 -14.68
C LYS A 286 -8.06 -6.17 -13.39
N ILE A 287 -8.05 -4.84 -13.48
CA ILE A 287 -8.05 -3.97 -12.29
C ILE A 287 -9.38 -4.09 -11.54
N ASP A 288 -10.51 -4.15 -12.27
CA ASP A 288 -11.83 -4.30 -11.68
C ASP A 288 -11.97 -5.64 -10.95
N ASP A 289 -11.54 -6.76 -11.53
CA ASP A 289 -11.52 -8.08 -10.89
C ASP A 289 -10.73 -8.06 -9.58
N ILE A 290 -9.54 -7.45 -9.59
CA ILE A 290 -8.68 -7.31 -8.40
C ILE A 290 -9.40 -6.49 -7.32
N ASN A 291 -10.02 -5.38 -7.72
CA ASN A 291 -10.80 -4.53 -6.82
C ASN A 291 -11.98 -5.31 -6.22
N LEU A 292 -12.71 -6.08 -7.02
CA LEU A 292 -13.84 -6.89 -6.58
C LEU A 292 -13.41 -7.97 -5.58
N ILE A 293 -12.29 -8.66 -5.82
CA ILE A 293 -11.78 -9.69 -4.90
C ILE A 293 -11.42 -9.08 -3.53
N TYR A 294 -10.63 -7.99 -3.51
CA TYR A 294 -10.28 -7.33 -2.25
C TYR A 294 -11.50 -6.69 -1.57
N GLY A 295 -12.37 -6.09 -2.37
CA GLY A 295 -13.58 -5.42 -1.91
C GLY A 295 -14.56 -6.38 -1.26
N GLN A 296 -14.75 -7.58 -1.81
CA GLN A 296 -15.60 -8.59 -1.20
C GLN A 296 -15.10 -8.97 0.20
N GLN A 297 -13.80 -9.26 0.34
CA GLN A 297 -13.20 -9.59 1.64
C GLN A 297 -13.37 -8.45 2.66
N GLN A 298 -13.23 -7.20 2.21
CA GLN A 298 -13.44 -6.00 3.03
C GLN A 298 -14.89 -5.86 3.47
N LEU A 299 -15.86 -6.02 2.57
CA LEU A 299 -17.30 -5.94 2.88
C LEU A 299 -17.73 -7.04 3.85
N GLU A 300 -17.27 -8.28 3.66
CA GLU A 300 -17.54 -9.40 4.58
C GLU A 300 -17.01 -9.12 5.99
N PHE A 301 -15.82 -8.52 6.09
CA PHE A 301 -15.24 -8.13 7.37
C PHE A 301 -16.02 -6.98 8.03
N MET A 302 -16.45 -5.97 7.27
CA MET A 302 -17.29 -4.90 7.79
C MET A 302 -18.66 -5.41 8.27
N ASN A 303 -19.25 -6.39 7.59
CA ASN A 303 -20.47 -7.05 8.06
C ASN A 303 -20.24 -7.80 9.38
N THR A 304 -19.07 -8.41 9.54
CA THR A 304 -18.67 -9.05 10.80
C THR A 304 -18.57 -8.03 11.93
N ILE A 305 -17.99 -6.85 11.68
CA ILE A 305 -17.97 -5.73 12.63
C ILE A 305 -19.39 -5.35 13.04
N VAL A 306 -20.26 -5.08 12.06
CA VAL A 306 -21.64 -4.67 12.32
C VAL A 306 -22.38 -5.72 13.12
N SER A 307 -22.16 -7.02 12.84
CA SER A 307 -22.73 -8.11 13.63
C SER A 307 -22.26 -8.01 15.08
N ILE A 308 -20.94 -7.93 15.34
CA ILE A 308 -20.39 -7.84 16.70
C ILE A 308 -20.96 -6.62 17.45
N MET A 309 -21.01 -5.45 16.81
CA MET A 309 -21.52 -4.22 17.42
C MET A 309 -23.00 -4.31 17.82
N LYS A 310 -23.82 -5.08 17.09
CA LYS A 310 -25.26 -5.21 17.37
C LYS A 310 -25.59 -6.26 18.45
N HIS A 311 -24.64 -7.12 18.82
CA HIS A 311 -24.92 -8.22 19.75
C HIS A 311 -24.74 -7.82 21.21
N LYS A 312 -25.65 -8.29 22.08
CA LYS A 312 -25.58 -8.05 23.54
C LYS A 312 -24.32 -8.64 24.18
N ASN A 313 -23.84 -9.79 23.70
CA ASN A 313 -22.63 -10.47 24.21
C ASN A 313 -21.36 -10.04 23.44
N LYS A 314 -21.24 -8.76 23.09
CA LYS A 314 -20.11 -8.22 22.31
C LYS A 314 -18.76 -8.47 22.99
N VAL A 315 -18.68 -8.35 24.31
CA VAL A 315 -17.44 -8.54 25.10
C VAL A 315 -16.88 -9.95 24.92
N ASP A 316 -17.68 -10.99 25.17
CA ASP A 316 -17.24 -12.39 25.05
C ASP A 316 -16.75 -12.72 23.63
N ARG A 317 -17.43 -12.18 22.61
CA ARG A 317 -17.03 -12.37 21.21
C ARG A 317 -15.70 -11.68 20.89
N LEU A 318 -15.47 -10.49 21.43
CA LEU A 318 -14.21 -9.77 21.28
C LEU A 318 -13.07 -10.54 21.95
N GLU A 319 -13.27 -11.08 23.15
CA GLU A 319 -12.27 -11.90 23.83
C GLU A 319 -11.91 -13.18 23.06
N GLN A 320 -12.92 -13.86 22.49
CA GLN A 320 -12.70 -15.02 21.63
C GLN A 320 -11.92 -14.64 20.37
N ALA A 321 -12.28 -13.53 19.71
CA ALA A 321 -11.56 -13.03 18.55
C ALA A 321 -10.10 -12.68 18.88
N LEU A 322 -9.86 -12.05 20.04
CA LEU A 322 -8.52 -11.71 20.50
C LEU A 322 -7.65 -12.96 20.71
N LYS A 323 -8.16 -14.01 21.35
CA LYS A 323 -7.43 -15.28 21.54
C LYS A 323 -6.99 -15.87 20.20
N LEU A 324 -7.89 -15.90 19.21
CA LEU A 324 -7.59 -16.37 17.86
C LEU A 324 -6.57 -15.47 17.15
N ASN A 325 -6.67 -14.16 17.32
CA ASN A 325 -5.76 -13.20 16.68
C ASN A 325 -4.36 -13.20 17.28
N ILE A 326 -4.21 -13.48 18.58
CA ILE A 326 -2.89 -13.74 19.20
C ILE A 326 -2.21 -14.93 18.52
N GLN A 327 -2.93 -16.04 18.34
CA GLN A 327 -2.40 -17.21 17.66
C GLN A 327 -2.03 -16.93 16.20
N LYS A 328 -2.91 -16.23 15.46
CA LYS A 328 -2.63 -15.83 14.05
C LYS A 328 -1.41 -14.93 13.95
N THR A 329 -1.26 -13.96 14.85
CA THR A 329 -0.12 -13.03 14.87
C THR A 329 1.18 -13.77 15.19
N LEU A 330 1.16 -14.70 16.14
CA LEU A 330 2.31 -15.55 16.43
C LEU A 330 2.70 -16.42 15.23
N GLN A 331 1.73 -17.07 14.59
CA GLN A 331 1.96 -17.86 13.37
C GLN A 331 2.51 -17.00 12.23
N TRP A 332 2.02 -15.77 12.10
CA TRP A 332 2.53 -14.80 11.14
C TRP A 332 4.00 -14.46 11.40
N CYS A 333 4.38 -14.19 12.65
CA CYS A 333 5.76 -13.92 13.03
C CYS A 333 6.68 -15.10 12.71
N VAL A 334 6.27 -16.31 13.08
CA VAL A 334 7.03 -17.55 12.80
C VAL A 334 7.21 -17.73 11.29
N ARG A 335 6.13 -17.62 10.51
CA ARG A 335 6.19 -17.81 9.05
C ARG A 335 7.11 -16.81 8.36
N ASN A 336 7.10 -15.56 8.81
CA ASN A 336 7.85 -14.48 8.17
C ASN A 336 9.25 -14.27 8.76
N ASN A 337 9.69 -15.14 9.67
CA ASN A 337 10.95 -15.06 10.41
C ASN A 337 11.11 -13.74 11.18
N VAL A 338 10.03 -13.22 11.75
CA VAL A 338 10.04 -12.03 12.60
C VAL A 338 10.21 -12.46 14.05
N ALA A 339 11.16 -11.86 14.76
CA ALA A 339 11.42 -12.19 16.16
C ALA A 339 10.20 -11.88 17.05
N TYR A 340 9.88 -12.80 17.95
CA TYR A 340 8.72 -12.71 18.85
C TYR A 340 9.09 -13.06 20.30
N ASN A 341 8.23 -12.68 21.24
CA ASN A 341 8.39 -12.94 22.67
C ASN A 341 7.96 -14.38 23.01
N ARG A 342 8.89 -15.15 23.58
CA ARG A 342 8.73 -16.60 23.81
C ARG A 342 7.61 -16.97 24.79
N GLU A 343 7.21 -16.06 25.67
CA GLU A 343 6.09 -16.27 26.60
C GLU A 343 4.78 -16.64 25.86
N TYR A 344 4.63 -16.20 24.62
CA TYR A 344 3.47 -16.48 23.78
C TYR A 344 3.56 -17.80 23.02
N SER A 345 4.77 -18.38 22.84
CA SER A 345 4.95 -19.71 22.24
C SER A 345 4.82 -20.85 23.25
N GLU A 346 5.11 -20.60 24.52
CA GLU A 346 5.04 -21.64 25.55
C GLU A 346 3.60 -21.92 26.01
N LYS A 347 2.71 -20.93 25.90
CA LYS A 347 1.28 -21.08 26.20
C LYS A 347 0.47 -21.78 25.09
N THR A 348 1.08 -22.06 23.93
CA THR A 348 0.43 -22.84 22.85
C THR A 348 0.48 -24.36 23.03
N ASN A 349 1.22 -24.88 24.02
CA ASN A 349 1.28 -26.32 24.35
C ASN A 349 0.26 -26.75 25.43
N LEU A 350 -0.88 -26.06 25.59
CA LEU A 350 -1.93 -26.44 26.55
C LEU A 350 -3.11 -27.20 25.92
N PHE A 351 -2.96 -27.67 24.67
CA PHE A 351 -3.87 -28.63 24.06
C PHE A 351 -3.09 -29.82 23.50
N LEU A 352 -2.58 -30.65 24.42
CA LEU A 352 -2.35 -32.08 24.22
C LEU A 352 -2.88 -32.82 25.44
#